data_AF-A0A955QR33-F1
#
_entry.id   AF-A0A955QR33-F1
#
_cell.length_a   1.000
_cell.length_b   1.000
_cell.length_c   1.000
_cell.angle_alpha   90.00
_cell.angle_beta   90.00
_cell.angle_gamma   90.00
#
_symmetry.space_group_name_H-M   'P 1'
#
loop_
_entity.id
_entity.type
_entity.pdbx_description
1 polymer ?
#
loop_
_entity_poly.entity_id
_entity_poly.type
_entity_poly.pdbx_seq_one_letter_code
_entity_poly.pdbx_strand_id
1 'polypeptide(L)' 'MKFNQIEAEALNLSKEERAELAQKFLLSLETSSEKEIAEDWLMEAQRRARDLDEGIVQPVSAEEVRR' A
#
# COMPACT_ATOMS: atom_id res chain seq x y z
N MET A 1 11.24 23.22 -6.77
CA MET A 1 9.98 23.35 -6.01
C MET A 1 10.16 22.73 -4.64
N LYS A 2 9.55 23.30 -3.59
CA LYS A 2 9.53 22.66 -2.26
C LYS A 2 8.37 21.67 -2.19
N PHE A 3 8.53 20.55 -1.48
CA PHE A 3 7.51 19.50 -1.36
C PHE A 3 6.11 20.05 -1.02
N ASN A 4 6.03 20.95 -0.04
CA ASN A 4 4.77 21.56 0.41
C ASN A 4 4.04 22.35 -0.69
N GLN A 5 4.74 22.89 -1.69
CA GLN A 5 4.10 23.57 -2.82
C GLN A 5 3.45 22.56 -3.77
N ILE A 6 4.13 21.45 -4.06
CA ILE A 6 3.62 20.37 -4.91
C ILE A 6 2.40 19.73 -4.27
N GLU A 7 2.44 19.49 -2.95
CA GLU A 7 1.31 18.96 -2.20
C GLU A 7 0.10 19.90 -2.24
N ALA A 8 0.31 21.20 -1.99
CA ALA A 8 -0.76 22.19 -2.04
C ALA A 8 -1.38 22.30 -3.44
N GLU A 9 -0.57 22.28 -4.49
CA GLU A 9 -1.03 22.31 -5.89
C GLU A 9 -1.81 21.04 -6.25
N ALA A 10 -1.34 19.86 -5.83
CA ALA A 10 -2.04 18.59 -6.04
C ALA A 10 -3.39 18.55 -5.32
N LEU A 11 -3.49 19.12 -4.12
CA LEU A 11 -4.75 19.19 -3.37
C LEU A 11 -5.79 20.13 -4.00
N ASN A 12 -5.35 21.15 -4.75
CA ASN A 12 -6.22 22.09 -5.47
C ASN A 12 -6.86 21.51 -6.74
N LEU A 13 -6.40 20.36 -7.23
CA LEU A 13 -6.97 19.68 -8.40
C LEU A 13 -8.41 19.20 -8.13
N SER A 14 -9.18 18.95 -9.20
CA SER A 14 -10.47 18.26 -9.10
C SER A 14 -10.29 16.84 -8.57
N LYS A 15 -11.39 16.21 -8.14
CA LYS A 15 -11.35 14.84 -7.60
C LYS A 15 -10.80 13.86 -8.64
N GLU A 16 -11.22 14.02 -9.90
CA GLU A 16 -10.86 13.19 -11.04
C GLU A 16 -9.36 13.34 -11.37
N GLU A 17 -8.87 14.58 -11.45
CA GLU A 17 -7.45 14.87 -11.68
C GLU A 17 -6.55 14.37 -10.55
N ARG A 18 -7.00 14.48 -9.29
CA ARG A 18 -6.26 13.90 -8.16
C ARG A 18 -6.19 12.37 -8.25
N ALA A 19 -7.27 11.71 -8.64
CA ALA A 19 -7.28 10.26 -8.81
C ALA A 19 -6.31 9.81 -9.91
N GLU A 20 -6.31 10.52 -11.04
CA GLU A 20 -5.35 10.28 -12.14
C GLU A 20 -3.90 10.51 -11.69
N LEU A 21 -3.64 11.60 -10.97
CA LEU A 21 -2.30 11.92 -10.46
C LEU A 21 -1.82 10.87 -9.44
N ALA A 22 -2.71 10.43 -8.54
CA ALA A 22 -2.41 9.37 -7.58
C ALA A 22 -2.06 8.05 -8.27
N GLN A 23 -2.78 7.68 -9.34
CA GLN A 23 -2.45 6.50 -10.15
C GLN A 23 -1.06 6.63 -10.79
N LYS A 24 -0.74 7.79 -11.38
CA LYS A 24 0.58 8.02 -11.99
C LYS A 24 1.70 7.94 -10.96
N PHE A 25 1.49 8.50 -9.76
CA PHE A 25 2.46 8.36 -8.68
C PHE A 25 2.63 6.91 -8.24
N LEU A 26 1.53 6.16 -8.08
CA LEU A 26 1.62 4.75 -7.74
C LEU A 26 2.43 3.96 -8.77
N LEU A 27 2.13 4.12 -10.06
CA LEU A 27 2.88 3.48 -11.15
C LEU A 27 4.36 3.91 -11.18
N SER A 28 4.67 5.14 -10.78
CA SER A 28 6.07 5.61 -10.69
C SER A 28 6.84 4.98 -9.53
N LEU A 29 6.14 4.44 -8.53
CA LEU A 29 6.72 3.74 -7.39
C LEU A 29 6.87 2.24 -7.64
N GLU A 30 6.21 1.69 -8.67
CA GLU A 30 6.34 0.29 -9.13
C GLU A 30 7.67 0.04 -9.87
N THR A 31 8.78 0.58 -9.35
CA THR A 31 10.14 0.34 -9.85
C THR A 31 10.80 -0.88 -9.21
N SER A 32 10.16 -1.46 -8.20
CA SER A 32 10.68 -2.66 -7.52
C SER A 32 10.71 -3.84 -8.49
N SER A 33 11.86 -4.48 -8.59
CA SER A 33 12.00 -5.75 -9.28
C SER A 33 11.08 -6.80 -8.65
N GLU A 34 10.66 -7.81 -9.43
CA GLU A 34 9.89 -8.95 -8.90
C GLU A 34 10.54 -9.59 -7.67
N LYS A 35 11.88 -9.54 -7.62
CA LYS A 35 12.67 -10.02 -6.47
C LYS A 35 12.45 -9.17 -5.22
N GLU A 36 12.54 -7.86 -5.33
CA GLU A 36 12.29 -6.94 -4.20
C GLU A 36 10.84 -7.07 -3.70
N ILE A 37 9.88 -7.19 -4.63
CA ILE A 37 8.48 -7.45 -4.29
C ILE A 37 8.32 -8.76 -3.51
N ALA A 38 8.99 -9.84 -3.95
CA ALA A 38 8.94 -11.12 -3.26
C ALA A 38 9.57 -11.05 -1.86
N GLU A 39 10.66 -10.31 -1.69
CA GLU A 39 11.30 -10.07 -0.39
C GLU A 39 10.39 -9.28 0.56
N ASP A 40 9.73 -8.23 0.07
CA ASP A 40 8.76 -7.43 0.84
C ASP A 40 7.56 -8.28 1.29
N TRP A 41 7.00 -9.09 0.40
CA TRP A 41 5.90 -10.00 0.75
C TRP A 41 6.33 -11.07 1.76
N LEU A 42 7.57 -11.57 1.68
CA LEU A 42 8.08 -12.53 2.64
C LEU A 42 8.21 -11.90 4.03
N MET A 43 8.73 -10.66 4.12
CA MET A 43 8.81 -9.91 5.38
C MET A 43 7.42 -9.69 5.99
N GLU A 44 6.45 -9.29 5.18
CA GLU A 44 5.07 -9.07 5.62
C GLU A 44 4.39 -10.38 6.05
N ALA A 45 4.59 -11.48 5.32
CA ALA A 45 4.05 -12.79 5.69
C ALA A 45 4.60 -13.27 7.04
N GLN A 46 5.91 -13.11 7.28
CA GLN A 46 6.54 -13.43 8.56
C GLN A 46 6.00 -12.56 9.69
N ARG A 47 5.80 -11.26 9.44
CA ARG A 47 5.19 -10.34 10.42
C ARG A 47 3.78 -10.80 10.80
N ARG A 48 2.93 -11.08 9.80
CA ARG A 48 1.55 -11.54 10.03
C ARG A 48 1.48 -12.89 10.75
N ALA A 49 2.38 -13.82 10.43
CA ALA A 49 2.45 -15.09 11.14
C ALA A 49 2.76 -14.86 12.63
N ARG A 50 3.74 -14.01 12.95
CA ARG A 50 4.04 -13.65 14.36
C ARG A 50 2.87 -12.96 15.04
N ASP A 51 2.25 -11.98 14.39
CA ASP A 51 1.09 -11.27 14.97
C ASP A 51 -0.06 -12.24 15.31
N LEU A 52 -0.25 -13.29 14.50
CA LEU A 52 -1.23 -14.36 14.76
C LEU A 52 -0.80 -15.26 15.92
N ASP A 53 0.45 -15.73 15.91
CA ASP A 53 0.99 -16.62 16.94
C ASP A 53 1.02 -15.95 18.33
N GLU A 54 1.30 -14.65 18.38
CA GLU A 54 1.33 -13.84 19.59
C GLU A 54 -0.05 -13.32 20.01
N GLY A 55 -1.09 -13.54 19.20
CA GLY A 55 -2.45 -13.08 19.48
C GLY A 55 -2.61 -11.56 19.43
N ILE A 56 -1.73 -10.85 18.73
CA ILE A 56 -1.79 -9.39 18.52
C ILE A 56 -3.01 -9.04 17.66
N VAL A 57 -3.38 -9.91 16.73
CA VAL A 57 -4.49 -9.71 15.80
C VAL A 57 -5.53 -10.82 15.94
N GLN A 58 -6.81 -10.46 15.72
CA GLN A 58 -7.91 -11.42 15.69
C GLN A 58 -8.02 -12.03 14.27
N PRO A 59 -7.87 -13.35 14.09
CA PRO A 59 -8.04 -13.98 12.79
C PRO A 59 -9.51 -13.97 12.37
N VAL A 60 -9.74 -13.84 11.06
CA VAL A 60 -11.05 -14.01 10.43
C VAL A 60 -11.16 -15.44 9.90
N SER A 61 -12.34 -16.05 10.04
CA SER A 61 -12.56 -17.42 9.55
C SER A 61 -12.46 -17.50 8.03
N ALA A 62 -11.99 -18.64 7.51
CA ALA A 62 -11.90 -18.84 6.07
C ALA A 62 -13.27 -18.82 5.37
N GLU A 63 -14.35 -19.15 6.09
CA GLU A 63 -15.72 -19.01 5.58
C GLU A 63 -16.09 -17.55 5.38
N GLU A 64 -15.79 -16.68 6.34
CA GLU A 64 -16.08 -15.25 6.27
C GLU A 64 -15.29 -14.53 5.16
N VAL A 65 -14.03 -14.91 4.93
CA VAL A 65 -13.21 -14.37 3.83
C VAL A 65 -13.77 -14.70 2.44
N ARG A 66 -14.50 -15.82 2.29
CA ARG A 66 -15.02 -16.30 1.00
C ARG A 66 -16.42 -15.76 0.65
N ARG A 67 -17.04 -14.98 1.51
CA ARG A 67 -18.37 -14.39 1.28
C ARG A 67 -18.26 -13.10 0.48
#